data_AF-A0A3D3L035-F1
#
_entry.id   AF-A0A3D3L035-F1
#
_cell.length_a   1.000
_cell.length_b   1.000
_cell.length_c   1.000
_cell.angle_alpha   90.00
_cell.angle_beta   90.00
_cell.angle_gamma   90.00
#
_symmetry.space_group_name_H-M   'P 1'
#
loop_
_entity.id
_entity.type
_entity.pdbx_description
1 polymer ?
#
loop_
_entity_poly.entity_id
_entity_poly.type
_entity_poly.pdbx_seq_one_letter_code
_entity_poly.pdbx_strand_id
1 'polypeptide(L)'
;MFHDIGMISSRATHIAVYINGDYYGLYISIEHVDDEFLAKNYADDSGNLWKCLWPADLTYRGDDPADYHPYYDEERPYNLKTNEDEYDYSQLARLIKIVNQTPDETFPDSLEAVFHVEEVLKYLAMNVLVGGWDDYWFLMNNYYLYHEPNEDRFHWIPFDYDNSFGVDWFSIDWTATNPYEFPIIDGGPRPLAERLMDNNQYRDLYSHFLQYFLENVYPLSFWENHIDTLYSLIYPWAEIDVYRTFDYGFTLDDFTQSYSSEHYENQHVKRGIREFVNLRVNSFTGVLQYTGAPPIVYDIAWEPKNPQPEDSIHVTISAFGSNGVENVIIHYYDAPIPDYTEYPMEFNPVPNTKLVEESDRWTGMIPPLGSGMTGYFEIYVEDGNGQGAVFPRHEKITLQTPGLPTDELVINEFLAKNDETNMDEAGEYDDWIEIYNTSGEDIDLSGMYLTDKSDNLTKWQFPYGGVMLEAGGYLLVWCDEDQEQGDLHTNFKLTTEGEFIALTAEDGVTITDSITFGQQSADVSFGRMPDGSDQWMFLDEPSPGVANSTGDLITIQVENIPDWNLVGLPLEIENASYSNLFPESIEGTL
;
A
#
# COMPACT_ATOMS: atom_id res chain seq x y z
N MET A 1 10.96 10.74 13.33
CA MET A 1 12.18 9.95 13.05
C MET A 1 11.91 8.76 12.16
N PHE A 2 11.10 7.76 12.53
CA PHE A 2 10.70 6.68 11.59
C PHE A 2 10.05 7.22 10.31
N HIS A 3 9.07 8.12 10.45
CA HIS A 3 8.50 8.82 9.30
C HIS A 3 9.53 9.63 8.47
N ASP A 4 10.56 10.21 9.11
CA ASP A 4 11.59 10.99 8.40
C ASP A 4 12.47 10.13 7.49
N ILE A 5 12.59 8.83 7.78
CA ILE A 5 13.36 7.86 6.98
C ILE A 5 12.48 7.05 6.03
N GLY A 6 11.24 7.50 5.80
CA GLY A 6 10.31 6.88 4.86
C GLY A 6 9.53 5.68 5.39
N MET A 7 9.67 5.33 6.68
CA MET A 7 8.85 4.26 7.26
C MET A 7 7.42 4.74 7.57
N ILE A 8 6.44 3.96 7.14
CA ILE A 8 5.04 4.13 7.54
C ILE A 8 4.95 3.95 9.07
N SER A 9 4.39 4.95 9.76
CA SER A 9 4.31 4.98 11.22
C SER A 9 3.16 5.86 11.70
N SER A 10 2.62 5.57 12.88
CA SER A 10 1.50 6.31 13.47
C SER A 10 1.84 7.79 13.66
N ARG A 11 0.94 8.68 13.25
CA ARG A 11 1.00 10.11 13.61
C ARG A 11 0.73 10.30 15.10
N ALA A 12 1.36 11.30 15.70
CA ALA A 12 1.10 11.68 17.09
C ALA A 12 1.12 13.19 17.29
N THR A 13 0.31 13.69 18.22
CA THR A 13 0.30 15.10 18.63
C THR A 13 -0.02 15.25 20.12
N HIS A 14 0.47 16.30 20.76
CA HIS A 14 0.15 16.60 22.15
C HIS A 14 -1.19 17.33 22.26
N ILE A 15 -1.99 16.97 23.26
CA ILE A 15 -3.31 17.54 23.53
C ILE A 15 -3.50 17.86 25.01
N ALA A 16 -4.27 18.91 25.30
CA ALA A 16 -4.78 19.22 26.63
C ALA A 16 -6.20 18.66 26.76
N VAL A 17 -6.40 17.69 27.65
CA VAL A 17 -7.69 17.01 27.79
C VAL A 17 -8.55 17.70 28.85
N TYR A 18 -9.82 17.92 28.52
CA TYR A 18 -10.83 18.45 29.42
C TYR A 18 -12.05 17.52 29.48
N ILE A 19 -12.53 17.21 30.68
CA ILE A 19 -13.76 16.44 30.89
C ILE A 19 -14.71 17.31 31.71
N ASN A 20 -15.90 17.58 31.18
CA ASN A 20 -16.90 18.46 31.80
C ASN A 20 -16.39 19.88 32.15
N GLY A 21 -15.39 20.38 31.43
CA GLY A 21 -14.76 21.69 31.65
C GLY A 21 -13.60 21.69 32.63
N ASP A 22 -13.32 20.56 33.29
CA ASP A 22 -12.17 20.40 34.18
C ASP A 22 -10.96 19.88 33.39
N TYR A 23 -9.77 20.41 33.66
CA TYR A 23 -8.53 19.96 33.03
C TYR A 23 -8.10 18.59 33.60
N TYR A 24 -7.86 17.64 32.72
CA TYR A 24 -7.53 16.24 33.04
C TYR A 24 -6.10 15.84 32.71
N GLY A 25 -5.33 16.74 32.08
CA GLY A 25 -3.90 16.57 31.86
C GLY A 25 -3.44 16.81 30.42
N LEU A 26 -2.12 16.75 30.27
CA LEU A 26 -1.41 16.74 29.00
C LEU A 26 -1.29 15.29 28.54
N TYR A 27 -1.81 15.00 27.35
CA TYR A 27 -1.79 13.66 26.74
C TYR A 27 -1.15 13.72 25.35
N ILE A 28 -0.85 12.53 24.83
CA ILE A 28 -0.51 12.33 23.43
C ILE A 28 -1.72 11.67 22.76
N SER A 29 -2.24 12.30 21.70
CA SER A 29 -3.18 11.69 20.78
C SER A 29 -2.38 10.97 19.70
N ILE A 30 -2.54 9.66 19.61
CA ILE A 30 -1.81 8.80 18.68
C ILE A 30 -2.82 8.24 17.67
N GLU A 31 -2.48 8.28 16.38
CA GLU A 31 -3.22 7.61 15.32
C GLU A 31 -3.30 6.12 15.62
N HIS A 32 -4.51 5.57 15.59
CA HIS A 32 -4.70 4.15 15.76
C HIS A 32 -4.19 3.42 14.52
N VAL A 33 -3.61 2.23 14.70
CA VAL A 33 -3.11 1.39 13.60
C VAL A 33 -4.16 0.30 13.41
N ASP A 34 -5.12 0.58 12.54
CA ASP A 34 -6.30 -0.20 12.19
C ASP A 34 -6.57 -0.12 10.67
N ASP A 35 -7.75 -0.51 10.22
CA ASP A 35 -8.21 -0.46 8.83
C ASP A 35 -8.12 0.94 8.21
N GLU A 36 -8.51 2.00 8.93
CA GLU A 36 -8.34 3.38 8.46
C GLU A 36 -6.87 3.75 8.23
N PHE A 37 -5.97 3.23 9.08
CA PHE A 37 -4.54 3.40 8.88
C PHE A 37 -4.06 2.66 7.62
N LEU A 38 -4.55 1.45 7.37
CA LEU A 38 -4.15 0.68 6.20
C LEU A 38 -4.59 1.37 4.91
N ALA A 39 -5.88 1.74 4.82
CA ALA A 39 -6.49 2.44 3.69
C ALA A 39 -5.75 3.72 3.28
N LYS A 40 -5.12 4.38 4.26
CA LYS A 40 -4.36 5.62 4.05
C LYS A 40 -2.94 5.40 3.53
N ASN A 41 -2.31 4.27 3.85
CA ASN A 41 -0.87 4.11 3.70
C ASN A 41 -0.45 2.98 2.74
N TYR A 42 -1.34 2.05 2.38
CA TYR A 42 -1.04 0.90 1.52
C TYR A 42 -1.94 0.88 0.29
N ALA A 43 -1.51 0.21 -0.79
CA ALA A 43 -2.27 0.15 -2.04
C ALA A 43 -3.43 -0.84 -1.93
N ASP A 44 -3.23 -1.91 -1.16
CA ASP A 44 -4.25 -2.84 -0.71
C ASP A 44 -4.33 -2.77 0.81
N ASP A 45 -5.52 -2.55 1.34
CA ASP A 45 -5.82 -2.45 2.78
C ASP A 45 -6.66 -3.62 3.30
N SER A 46 -6.99 -4.60 2.45
CA SER A 46 -7.84 -5.75 2.80
C SER A 46 -7.11 -6.82 3.63
N GLY A 47 -5.82 -6.65 3.83
CA GLY A 47 -4.95 -7.63 4.48
C GLY A 47 -5.09 -7.75 6.00
N ASN A 48 -4.39 -8.75 6.54
CA ASN A 48 -4.36 -9.00 7.97
C ASN A 48 -3.29 -8.14 8.66
N LEU A 49 -3.70 -7.43 9.71
CA LEU A 49 -2.86 -6.61 10.57
C LEU A 49 -2.76 -7.23 11.96
N TRP A 50 -1.56 -7.56 12.40
CA TRP A 50 -1.31 -8.06 13.75
C TRP A 50 -0.58 -7.03 14.60
N LYS A 51 -1.16 -6.69 15.75
CA LYS A 51 -0.45 -6.03 16.84
C LYS A 51 0.42 -7.06 17.56
N CYS A 52 1.73 -6.88 17.52
CA CYS A 52 2.70 -7.78 18.11
C CYS A 52 3.11 -7.28 19.50
N LEU A 53 2.72 -8.04 20.53
CA LEU A 53 2.97 -7.77 21.94
C LEU A 53 3.81 -8.88 22.55
N TRP A 54 4.50 -8.59 23.65
CA TRP A 54 5.33 -9.56 24.35
C TRP A 54 4.55 -10.88 24.63
N PRO A 55 5.12 -12.07 24.37
CA PRO A 55 6.42 -12.33 23.74
C PRO A 55 6.31 -12.67 22.24
N ALA A 56 5.98 -11.70 21.37
CA ALA A 56 5.93 -11.86 19.91
C ALA A 56 7.34 -12.00 19.30
N ASP A 57 7.93 -13.17 19.45
CA ASP A 57 9.32 -13.50 19.17
C ASP A 57 9.60 -13.97 17.73
N LEU A 58 8.56 -14.37 16.99
CA LEU A 58 8.60 -15.02 15.68
C LEU A 58 9.20 -16.42 15.70
N THR A 59 9.09 -17.13 16.82
CA THR A 59 9.51 -18.53 16.94
C THR A 59 8.52 -19.48 16.28
N TYR A 60 9.03 -20.51 15.59
CA TYR A 60 8.20 -21.55 14.99
C TYR A 60 7.50 -22.44 16.04
N ARG A 61 6.17 -22.59 15.89
CA ARG A 61 5.32 -23.35 16.82
C ARG A 61 4.65 -24.56 16.19
N GLY A 62 4.52 -24.55 14.86
CA GLY A 62 3.95 -25.63 14.07
C GLY A 62 3.49 -25.12 12.71
N ASP A 63 2.95 -26.04 11.91
CA ASP A 63 2.40 -25.73 10.58
C ASP A 63 0.93 -25.27 10.66
N ASP A 64 0.26 -25.43 11.79
CA ASP A 64 -1.14 -25.02 11.96
C ASP A 64 -1.20 -23.52 12.28
N PRO A 65 -1.93 -22.70 11.50
CA PRO A 65 -2.13 -21.29 11.81
C PRO A 65 -2.63 -21.03 13.24
N ALA A 66 -3.41 -21.96 13.80
CA ALA A 66 -3.92 -21.84 15.18
C ALA A 66 -2.81 -21.89 16.25
N ASP A 67 -1.62 -22.42 15.93
CA ASP A 67 -0.49 -22.49 16.87
C ASP A 67 0.05 -21.10 17.26
N TYR A 68 -0.35 -20.05 16.54
CA TYR A 68 0.08 -18.67 16.76
C TYR A 68 -0.97 -17.83 17.53
N HIS A 69 -2.03 -18.48 18.06
CA HIS A 69 -3.36 -17.98 18.47
C HIS A 69 -4.04 -18.72 19.66
N PRO A 70 -4.02 -18.27 20.94
CA PRO A 70 -2.93 -17.71 21.75
C PRO A 70 -2.08 -18.87 22.30
N TYR A 71 -0.79 -18.63 22.54
CA TYR A 71 0.12 -19.73 22.90
C TYR A 71 0.93 -19.52 24.19
N TYR A 72 0.93 -18.31 24.77
CA TYR A 72 1.68 -18.03 26.00
C TYR A 72 0.76 -18.18 27.23
N ASP A 73 -0.38 -17.49 27.22
CA ASP A 73 -1.45 -17.57 28.22
C ASP A 73 -2.81 -17.11 27.63
N GLU A 74 -3.63 -16.35 28.37
CA GLU A 74 -4.86 -15.74 27.86
C GLU A 74 -4.57 -14.51 26.96
N GLU A 75 -3.32 -14.04 26.90
CA GLU A 75 -2.89 -12.96 26.04
C GLU A 75 -2.63 -13.43 24.61
N ARG A 76 -2.75 -12.51 23.66
CA ARG A 76 -2.55 -12.74 22.23
C ARG A 76 -1.26 -12.02 21.81
N PRO A 77 -0.09 -12.70 21.81
CA PRO A 77 1.15 -12.05 21.39
C PRO A 77 1.06 -11.51 19.96
N TYR A 78 0.33 -12.21 19.08
CA TYR A 78 -0.04 -11.71 17.75
C TYR A 78 -1.53 -11.39 17.74
N ASN A 79 -1.93 -10.20 18.17
CA ASN A 79 -3.33 -9.82 18.22
C ASN A 79 -3.78 -9.25 16.87
N LEU A 80 -4.57 -10.03 16.13
CA LEU A 80 -5.22 -9.60 14.89
C LEU A 80 -6.13 -8.37 15.13
N LYS A 81 -6.05 -7.38 14.22
CA LYS A 81 -6.71 -6.06 14.29
C LYS A 81 -7.60 -5.72 13.09
N THR A 82 -7.46 -6.45 12.01
CA THR A 82 -8.33 -6.42 10.84
C THR A 82 -8.82 -7.83 10.56
N ASN A 83 -9.94 -7.99 9.85
CA ASN A 83 -10.51 -9.30 9.53
C ASN A 83 -10.70 -10.20 10.77
N GLU A 84 -11.06 -9.61 11.91
CA GLU A 84 -11.12 -10.32 13.21
C GLU A 84 -12.09 -11.52 13.20
N ASP A 85 -13.12 -11.46 12.35
CA ASP A 85 -14.12 -12.52 12.19
C ASP A 85 -13.59 -13.70 11.36
N GLU A 86 -12.71 -13.46 10.37
CA GLU A 86 -12.04 -14.51 9.59
C GLU A 86 -11.03 -15.27 10.44
N TYR A 87 -10.34 -14.52 11.33
CA TYR A 87 -9.42 -15.08 12.30
C TYR A 87 -8.29 -15.90 11.66
N ASP A 88 -7.79 -15.44 10.51
CA ASP A 88 -6.75 -16.14 9.76
C ASP A 88 -5.33 -15.77 10.22
N TYR A 89 -4.51 -16.79 10.43
CA TYR A 89 -3.10 -16.70 10.84
C TYR A 89 -2.17 -17.36 9.81
N SER A 90 -2.68 -17.76 8.64
CA SER A 90 -1.98 -18.56 7.64
C SER A 90 -0.70 -17.89 7.14
N GLN A 91 -0.79 -16.60 6.80
CA GLN A 91 0.34 -15.82 6.30
C GLN A 91 1.38 -15.56 7.39
N LEU A 92 0.95 -15.31 8.63
CA LEU A 92 1.88 -15.19 9.76
C LEU A 92 2.62 -16.51 10.02
N ALA A 93 1.91 -17.64 9.99
CA ALA A 93 2.52 -18.96 10.13
C ALA A 93 3.53 -19.26 9.01
N ARG A 94 3.23 -18.86 7.77
CA ARG A 94 4.14 -18.95 6.62
C ARG A 94 5.40 -18.11 6.82
N LEU A 95 5.27 -16.84 7.22
CA LEU A 95 6.41 -15.97 7.51
C LEU A 95 7.31 -16.59 8.59
N ILE A 96 6.72 -16.98 9.73
CA ILE A 96 7.47 -17.58 10.84
C ILE A 96 8.15 -18.88 10.42
N LYS A 97 7.49 -19.72 9.61
CA LYS A 97 8.10 -20.93 9.04
C LYS A 97 9.31 -20.61 8.17
N ILE A 98 9.20 -19.63 7.26
CA ILE A 98 10.31 -19.18 6.41
C ILE A 98 11.49 -18.70 7.26
N VAL A 99 11.21 -17.85 8.25
CA VAL A 99 12.22 -17.32 9.17
C VAL A 99 12.97 -18.43 9.90
N ASN A 100 12.28 -19.49 10.36
CA ASN A 100 12.88 -20.50 11.22
C ASN A 100 13.40 -21.75 10.48
N GLN A 101 12.84 -22.10 9.32
CA GLN A 101 13.08 -23.39 8.68
C GLN A 101 13.79 -23.31 7.32
N THR A 102 13.81 -22.16 6.66
CA THR A 102 14.50 -22.02 5.38
C THR A 102 16.02 -22.11 5.59
N PRO A 103 16.76 -22.94 4.84
CA PRO A 103 18.24 -22.99 4.90
C PRO A 103 18.89 -21.63 4.64
N ASP A 104 20.06 -21.36 5.24
CA ASP A 104 20.73 -20.06 5.13
C ASP A 104 21.06 -19.67 3.69
N GLU A 105 21.37 -20.63 2.83
CA GLU A 105 21.71 -20.38 1.43
C GLU A 105 20.54 -19.86 0.59
N THR A 106 19.30 -20.22 0.95
CA THR A 106 18.07 -19.81 0.23
C THR A 106 17.22 -18.85 1.05
N PHE A 107 17.68 -18.48 2.25
CA PHE A 107 16.93 -17.61 3.15
C PHE A 107 16.66 -16.22 2.58
N PRO A 108 17.63 -15.52 1.97
CA PRO A 108 17.37 -14.19 1.42
C PRO A 108 16.27 -14.22 0.35
N ASP A 109 16.34 -15.19 -0.54
CA ASP A 109 15.37 -15.44 -1.61
C ASP A 109 13.95 -15.70 -1.05
N SER A 110 13.83 -16.63 -0.10
CA SER A 110 12.51 -16.96 0.48
C SER A 110 11.95 -15.85 1.37
N LEU A 111 12.79 -15.06 2.04
CA LEU A 111 12.35 -13.98 2.92
C LEU A 111 11.85 -12.77 2.11
N GLU A 112 12.60 -12.35 1.09
CA GLU A 112 12.22 -11.20 0.24
C GLU A 112 10.92 -11.45 -0.53
N ALA A 113 10.58 -12.71 -0.81
CA ALA A 113 9.32 -13.10 -1.42
C ALA A 113 8.09 -12.90 -0.51
N VAL A 114 8.28 -12.69 0.80
CA VAL A 114 7.17 -12.54 1.77
C VAL A 114 7.34 -11.36 2.72
N PHE A 115 8.41 -10.58 2.59
CA PHE A 115 8.73 -9.52 3.54
C PHE A 115 9.53 -8.39 2.87
N HIS A 116 9.12 -7.16 3.12
CA HIS A 116 9.95 -5.96 2.97
C HIS A 116 11.12 -5.96 3.97
N VAL A 117 12.19 -6.69 3.64
CA VAL A 117 13.36 -6.87 4.53
C VAL A 117 14.03 -5.53 4.85
N GLU A 118 14.08 -4.62 3.88
CA GLU A 118 14.62 -3.28 4.03
C GLU A 118 13.92 -2.48 5.13
N GLU A 119 12.60 -2.61 5.30
CA GLU A 119 11.86 -1.95 6.38
C GLU A 119 12.33 -2.44 7.75
N VAL A 120 12.54 -3.75 7.90
CA VAL A 120 13.04 -4.35 9.15
C VAL A 120 14.46 -3.87 9.43
N LEU A 121 15.34 -3.81 8.43
CA LEU A 121 16.72 -3.34 8.61
C LEU A 121 16.76 -1.86 8.99
N LYS A 122 15.92 -1.01 8.39
CA LYS A 122 15.76 0.41 8.78
C LYS A 122 15.22 0.53 10.20
N TYR A 123 14.23 -0.28 10.54
CA TYR A 123 13.65 -0.35 11.87
C TYR A 123 14.73 -0.64 12.91
N LEU A 124 15.49 -1.73 12.73
CA LEU A 124 16.56 -2.12 13.64
C LEU A 124 17.62 -1.02 13.75
N ALA A 125 18.00 -0.40 12.62
CA ALA A 125 19.01 0.67 12.61
C ALA A 125 18.54 1.88 13.43
N MET A 126 17.32 2.37 13.19
CA MET A 126 16.78 3.50 13.96
C MET A 126 16.52 3.12 15.43
N ASN A 127 16.05 1.91 15.70
CA ASN A 127 15.80 1.43 17.06
C ASN A 127 17.06 1.46 17.92
N VAL A 128 18.18 0.99 17.36
CA VAL A 128 19.50 1.02 17.98
C VAL A 128 19.99 2.46 18.21
N LEU A 129 19.64 3.41 17.35
CA LEU A 129 19.98 4.82 17.55
C LEU A 129 19.21 5.45 18.69
N VAL A 130 17.89 5.24 18.75
CA VAL A 130 17.06 5.81 19.82
C VAL A 130 17.20 5.07 21.15
N GLY A 131 17.83 3.90 21.15
CA GLY A 131 17.97 3.05 22.34
C GLY A 131 16.62 2.51 22.81
N GLY A 132 15.73 2.19 21.87
CA GLY A 132 14.42 1.62 22.15
C GLY A 132 14.57 0.17 22.58
N TRP A 133 14.37 -0.12 23.86
CA TRP A 133 14.55 -1.46 24.41
C TRP A 133 13.23 -2.22 24.59
N ASP A 134 12.07 -1.58 24.47
CA ASP A 134 10.77 -2.27 24.55
C ASP A 134 10.31 -2.78 23.17
N ASP A 135 11.26 -3.20 22.35
CA ASP A 135 11.11 -3.43 20.92
C ASP A 135 11.21 -4.94 20.59
N TYR A 136 11.09 -5.32 19.30
CA TYR A 136 11.30 -6.71 18.88
C TYR A 136 12.67 -7.27 19.26
N TRP A 137 13.75 -6.55 18.93
CA TRP A 137 15.11 -7.10 19.05
C TRP A 137 15.46 -7.37 20.52
N PHE A 138 15.03 -6.48 21.41
CA PHE A 138 15.35 -6.55 22.82
C PHE A 138 14.32 -7.36 23.64
N LEU A 139 13.04 -7.01 23.53
CA LEU A 139 11.95 -7.54 24.38
C LEU A 139 10.84 -8.24 23.59
N MET A 140 11.01 -8.55 22.30
CA MET A 140 10.00 -9.28 21.50
C MET A 140 8.63 -8.57 21.51
N ASN A 141 8.63 -7.23 21.53
CA ASN A 141 7.45 -6.42 21.83
C ASN A 141 7.30 -5.22 20.87
N ASN A 142 6.13 -4.60 20.87
CA ASN A 142 5.82 -3.29 20.28
C ASN A 142 6.15 -3.09 18.80
N TYR A 143 5.55 -3.91 17.95
CA TYR A 143 5.52 -3.69 16.51
C TYR A 143 4.19 -4.14 15.94
N TYR A 144 3.89 -3.77 14.70
CA TYR A 144 2.84 -4.42 13.92
C TYR A 144 3.44 -5.09 12.70
N LEU A 145 2.78 -6.17 12.29
CA LEU A 145 2.97 -6.82 11.01
C LEU A 145 1.70 -6.63 10.21
N TYR A 146 1.83 -6.09 9.00
CA TYR A 146 0.74 -6.01 8.04
C TYR A 146 1.08 -6.87 6.84
N HIS A 147 0.22 -7.82 6.44
CA HIS A 147 0.36 -8.55 5.18
C HIS A 147 -0.46 -7.84 4.11
N GLU A 148 0.18 -7.30 3.08
CA GLU A 148 -0.48 -6.67 1.93
C GLU A 148 -0.80 -7.72 0.86
N PRO A 149 -2.09 -8.05 0.60
CA PRO A 149 -2.44 -9.17 -0.27
C PRO A 149 -1.99 -9.02 -1.72
N ASN A 150 -2.10 -7.81 -2.30
CA ASN A 150 -1.64 -7.52 -3.66
C ASN A 150 -0.15 -7.82 -3.91
N GLU A 151 0.70 -7.69 -2.89
CA GLU A 151 2.13 -7.99 -3.01
C GLU A 151 2.51 -9.36 -2.42
N ASP A 152 1.61 -9.98 -1.66
CA ASP A 152 1.85 -11.16 -0.82
C ASP A 152 3.05 -11.00 0.12
N ARG A 153 3.29 -9.77 0.61
CA ARG A 153 4.42 -9.42 1.48
C ARG A 153 3.98 -8.76 2.77
N PHE A 154 4.81 -8.93 3.79
CA PHE A 154 4.67 -8.26 5.07
C PHE A 154 5.37 -6.90 5.07
N HIS A 155 4.73 -5.92 5.70
CA HIS A 155 5.31 -4.66 6.14
C HIS A 155 5.58 -4.67 7.64
N TRP A 156 6.62 -3.93 8.05
CA TRP A 156 6.98 -3.72 9.45
C TRP A 156 6.63 -2.31 9.91
N ILE A 157 5.75 -2.19 10.91
CA ILE A 157 5.31 -0.89 11.42
C ILE A 157 5.81 -0.71 12.87
N PRO A 158 6.63 0.32 13.17
CA PRO A 158 7.11 0.60 14.52
C PRO A 158 5.98 1.10 15.43
N PHE A 159 6.01 0.70 16.70
CA PHE A 159 5.00 1.09 17.69
C PHE A 159 5.62 1.31 19.07
N ASP A 160 4.97 2.12 19.90
CA ASP A 160 5.25 2.34 21.34
C ASP A 160 6.71 2.65 21.71
N TYR A 161 7.15 3.86 21.35
CA TYR A 161 8.54 4.33 21.50
C TYR A 161 8.78 5.25 22.70
N ASP A 162 7.97 5.16 23.75
CA ASP A 162 8.16 5.92 25.00
C ASP A 162 9.44 5.49 25.75
N ASN A 163 9.76 4.20 25.73
CA ASN A 163 10.94 3.59 26.34
C ASN A 163 12.22 3.77 25.49
N SER A 164 12.56 5.01 25.19
CA SER A 164 13.70 5.41 24.34
C SER A 164 14.42 6.65 24.89
N PHE A 165 15.47 7.13 24.18
CA PHE A 165 16.21 8.37 24.47
C PHE A 165 16.72 8.53 25.93
N GLY A 166 17.18 7.42 26.52
CA GLY A 166 17.79 7.42 27.85
C GLY A 166 16.88 6.94 28.97
N VAL A 167 15.68 6.46 28.66
CA VAL A 167 14.88 5.64 29.58
C VAL A 167 15.53 4.26 29.76
N ASP A 168 15.72 3.82 31.00
CA ASP A 168 16.37 2.57 31.39
C ASP A 168 15.83 2.04 32.72
N TRP A 169 15.46 0.77 32.73
CA TRP A 169 15.07 0.02 33.94
C TRP A 169 16.08 -1.06 34.34
N PHE A 170 17.18 -1.19 33.59
CA PHE A 170 18.05 -2.37 33.62
C PHE A 170 19.50 -2.05 34.02
N SER A 171 19.81 -0.78 34.27
CA SER A 171 21.18 -0.30 34.49
C SER A 171 22.09 -0.55 33.29
N ILE A 172 21.54 -0.39 32.07
CA ILE A 172 22.26 -0.52 30.80
C ILE A 172 22.55 0.88 30.24
N ASP A 173 23.77 1.09 29.76
CA ASP A 173 24.14 2.32 29.05
C ASP A 173 23.78 2.21 27.57
N TRP A 174 22.55 2.58 27.25
CA TRP A 174 22.01 2.63 25.89
C TRP A 174 22.81 3.53 24.96
N THR A 175 23.51 4.54 25.50
CA THR A 175 24.31 5.46 24.66
C THR A 175 25.54 4.77 24.07
N ALA A 176 26.09 3.75 24.74
CA ALA A 176 27.34 3.08 24.35
C ALA A 176 27.14 1.63 23.88
N THR A 177 25.90 1.23 23.64
CA THR A 177 25.55 -0.14 23.29
C THR A 177 26.04 -0.52 21.89
N ASN A 178 26.60 -1.73 21.74
CA ASN A 178 27.09 -2.26 20.46
C ASN A 178 25.91 -2.50 19.49
N PRO A 179 25.92 -1.94 18.28
CA PRO A 179 24.84 -2.12 17.30
C PRO A 179 24.70 -3.54 16.74
N TYR A 180 25.69 -4.41 16.91
CA TYR A 180 25.67 -5.80 16.40
C TYR A 180 25.55 -6.85 17.50
N GLU A 181 25.73 -6.45 18.75
CA GLU A 181 25.54 -7.28 19.94
C GLU A 181 24.58 -6.51 20.85
N PHE A 182 23.42 -6.18 20.30
CA PHE A 182 22.41 -5.44 21.06
C PHE A 182 21.96 -6.31 22.25
N PRO A 183 21.80 -5.76 23.46
CA PRO A 183 21.57 -6.58 24.63
C PRO A 183 20.17 -7.21 24.53
N ILE A 184 19.93 -8.24 25.34
CA ILE A 184 18.67 -8.98 25.37
C ILE A 184 18.28 -9.14 26.84
N ILE A 185 17.07 -8.76 27.24
CA ILE A 185 16.65 -8.84 28.65
C ILE A 185 15.87 -10.09 29.00
N ASP A 186 14.98 -10.52 28.12
CA ASP A 186 14.22 -11.75 28.31
C ASP A 186 14.83 -12.86 27.46
N GLY A 187 15.09 -14.01 28.06
CA GLY A 187 15.72 -15.12 27.35
C GLY A 187 14.86 -15.61 26.19
N GLY A 188 15.46 -16.19 25.16
CA GLY A 188 14.75 -16.72 24.00
C GLY A 188 15.41 -16.32 22.68
N PRO A 189 15.00 -16.93 21.56
CA PRO A 189 15.52 -16.59 20.25
C PRO A 189 14.86 -15.33 19.69
N ARG A 190 15.58 -14.58 18.85
CA ARG A 190 15.02 -13.54 17.95
C ARG A 190 15.32 -13.96 16.52
N PRO A 191 14.65 -15.01 16.02
CA PRO A 191 15.08 -15.72 14.82
C PRO A 191 15.16 -14.80 13.60
N LEU A 192 14.30 -13.79 13.47
CA LEU A 192 14.43 -12.83 12.37
C LEU A 192 15.70 -11.97 12.51
N ALA A 193 15.89 -11.29 13.64
CA ALA A 193 17.04 -10.41 13.84
C ALA A 193 18.37 -11.18 13.81
N GLU A 194 18.43 -12.36 14.43
CA GLU A 194 19.61 -13.24 14.42
C GLU A 194 20.01 -13.60 12.99
N ARG A 195 19.06 -14.08 12.17
CA ARG A 195 19.35 -14.48 10.79
C ARG A 195 19.67 -13.32 9.86
N LEU A 196 19.05 -12.15 10.07
CA LEU A 196 19.41 -10.94 9.33
C LEU A 196 20.85 -10.51 9.65
N MET A 197 21.28 -10.58 10.91
CA MET A 197 22.63 -10.20 11.32
C MET A 197 23.71 -11.23 10.95
N ASP A 198 23.34 -12.50 10.81
CA ASP A 198 24.22 -13.58 10.35
C ASP A 198 24.38 -13.59 8.81
N ASN A 199 23.45 -12.99 8.07
CA ASN A 199 23.59 -12.81 6.64
C ASN A 199 24.45 -11.58 6.30
N ASN A 200 25.58 -11.81 5.62
CA ASN A 200 26.54 -10.75 5.31
C ASN A 200 25.96 -9.60 4.45
N GLN A 201 25.07 -9.87 3.48
CA GLN A 201 24.48 -8.79 2.66
C GLN A 201 23.54 -7.92 3.49
N TYR A 202 22.68 -8.54 4.30
CA TYR A 202 21.77 -7.81 5.18
C TYR A 202 22.49 -7.07 6.29
N ARG A 203 23.56 -7.66 6.85
CA ARG A 203 24.41 -6.99 7.84
C ARG A 203 25.10 -5.75 7.26
N ASP A 204 25.62 -5.85 6.04
CA ASP A 204 26.24 -4.70 5.35
C ASP A 204 25.19 -3.62 5.05
N LEU A 205 23.99 -4.00 4.60
CA LEU A 205 22.88 -3.06 4.35
C LEU A 205 22.36 -2.38 5.63
N TYR A 206 22.19 -3.14 6.72
CA TYR A 206 21.86 -2.59 8.04
C TYR A 206 22.92 -1.58 8.51
N SER A 207 24.20 -1.92 8.33
CA SER A 207 25.31 -1.04 8.69
C SER A 207 25.29 0.26 7.89
N HIS A 208 24.93 0.18 6.60
CA HIS A 208 24.75 1.33 5.73
C HIS A 208 23.58 2.20 6.18
N PHE A 209 22.40 1.64 6.45
CA PHE A 209 21.25 2.39 6.97
C PHE A 209 21.59 3.09 8.28
N LEU A 210 22.25 2.38 9.20
CA LEU A 210 22.70 2.93 10.47
C LEU A 210 23.69 4.09 10.28
N GLN A 211 24.67 3.93 9.39
CA GLN A 211 25.61 5.00 9.04
C GLN A 211 24.87 6.20 8.44
N TYR A 212 23.99 5.96 7.48
CA TYR A 212 23.26 7.00 6.77
C TYR A 212 22.39 7.81 7.72
N PHE A 213 21.66 7.15 8.62
CA PHE A 213 20.85 7.83 9.63
C PHE A 213 21.69 8.62 10.64
N LEU A 214 22.84 8.09 11.06
CA LEU A 214 23.80 8.80 11.92
C LEU A 214 24.34 10.08 11.30
N GLU A 215 24.44 10.14 9.98
CA GLU A 215 25.03 11.27 9.26
C GLU A 215 23.97 12.29 8.81
N ASN A 216 22.77 11.83 8.43
CA ASN A 216 21.79 12.65 7.70
C ASN A 216 20.47 12.91 8.44
N VAL A 217 20.19 12.18 9.54
CA VAL A 217 18.87 12.23 10.20
C VAL A 217 18.97 12.43 11.71
N TYR A 218 19.77 11.60 12.37
CA TYR A 218 19.85 11.49 13.82
C TYR A 218 20.55 12.67 14.53
N PRO A 219 21.58 13.35 13.95
CA PRO A 219 22.25 14.45 14.63
C PRO A 219 21.30 15.56 15.08
N LEU A 220 21.51 16.08 16.30
CA LEU A 220 20.68 17.15 16.88
C LEU A 220 20.55 18.37 15.96
N SER A 221 21.56 18.69 15.16
CA SER A 221 21.50 19.81 14.21
C SER A 221 20.33 19.76 13.24
N PHE A 222 19.76 18.57 12.97
CA PHE A 222 18.61 18.42 12.06
C PHE A 222 17.25 18.65 12.74
N TRP A 223 17.15 18.47 14.06
CA TRP A 223 15.84 18.43 14.74
C TRP A 223 15.82 19.07 16.13
N GLU A 224 16.90 19.71 16.58
CA GLU A 224 16.93 20.43 17.87
C GLU A 224 15.84 21.51 17.96
N ASN A 225 15.58 22.22 16.86
CA ASN A 225 14.49 23.20 16.80
C ASN A 225 13.10 22.56 16.98
N HIS A 226 12.93 21.30 16.56
CA HIS A 226 11.70 20.56 16.79
C HIS A 226 11.52 20.27 18.29
N ILE A 227 12.60 19.89 19.00
CA ILE A 227 12.59 19.72 20.45
C ILE A 227 12.15 21.03 21.14
N ASP A 228 12.76 22.15 20.77
CA ASP A 228 12.43 23.46 21.36
C ASP A 228 10.99 23.89 21.10
N THR A 229 10.50 23.60 19.90
CA THR A 229 9.10 23.88 19.51
C THR A 229 8.14 23.04 20.33
N LEU A 230 8.38 21.73 20.47
CA LEU A 230 7.54 20.85 21.29
C LEU A 230 7.57 21.24 22.76
N TYR A 231 8.76 21.48 23.32
CA TYR A 231 8.92 21.94 24.70
C TYR A 231 8.11 23.21 24.95
N SER A 232 8.25 24.22 24.08
CA SER A 232 7.53 25.50 24.21
C SER A 232 6.02 25.33 24.09
N LEU A 233 5.57 24.44 23.21
CA LEU A 233 4.14 24.14 23.00
C LEU A 233 3.51 23.52 24.26
N ILE A 234 4.21 22.57 24.90
CA ILE A 234 3.62 21.74 25.96
C ILE A 234 3.96 22.25 27.37
N TYR A 235 4.97 23.09 27.55
CA TYR A 235 5.39 23.60 28.86
C TYR A 235 4.25 24.20 29.70
N PRO A 236 3.37 25.09 29.16
CA PRO A 236 2.28 25.67 29.97
C PRO A 236 1.29 24.61 30.48
N TRP A 237 1.12 23.53 29.72
CA TRP A 237 0.25 22.41 30.07
C TRP A 237 0.92 21.49 31.10
N ALA A 238 2.21 21.20 30.91
CA ALA A 238 3.01 20.45 31.87
C ALA A 238 3.13 21.17 33.22
N GLU A 239 3.20 22.50 33.25
CA GLU A 239 3.25 23.30 34.48
C GLU A 239 2.01 23.07 35.36
N ILE A 240 0.81 23.17 34.77
CA ILE A 240 -0.46 23.05 35.48
C ILE A 240 -0.91 21.61 35.72
N ASP A 241 -0.32 20.64 35.02
CA ASP A 241 -0.68 19.23 35.12
C ASP A 241 -0.13 18.55 36.38
N VAL A 242 -0.92 18.56 37.45
CA VAL A 242 -0.55 17.94 38.72
C VAL A 242 -0.42 16.41 38.64
N TYR A 243 -0.98 15.74 37.63
CA TYR A 243 -0.93 14.27 37.50
C TYR A 243 0.48 13.77 37.23
N ARG A 244 1.33 14.57 36.57
CA ARG A 244 2.76 14.24 36.39
C ARG A 244 3.45 13.87 37.71
N THR A 245 3.05 14.50 38.82
CA THR A 245 3.66 14.26 40.13
C THR A 245 3.30 12.90 40.73
N PHE A 246 2.30 12.20 40.18
CA PHE A 246 1.96 10.84 40.61
C PHE A 246 2.94 9.81 40.06
N ASP A 247 3.63 10.13 38.96
CA ASP A 247 4.70 9.31 38.41
C ASP A 247 6.01 9.60 39.17
N TYR A 248 6.26 8.84 40.23
CA TYR A 248 7.46 8.92 41.08
C TYR A 248 7.84 10.32 41.59
N GLY A 249 6.89 11.25 41.67
CA GLY A 249 7.16 12.63 42.10
C GLY A 249 7.78 13.52 41.02
N PHE A 250 7.63 13.19 39.73
CA PHE A 250 8.20 13.94 38.61
C PHE A 250 7.82 15.42 38.68
N THR A 251 8.82 16.28 38.82
CA THR A 251 8.65 17.72 39.02
C THR A 251 8.67 18.50 37.69
N LEU A 252 8.34 19.79 37.73
CA LEU A 252 8.52 20.64 36.54
C LEU A 252 10.01 20.86 36.21
N ASP A 253 10.88 20.82 37.22
CA ASP A 253 12.33 20.87 37.00
C ASP A 253 12.80 19.59 36.30
N ASP A 254 12.32 18.42 36.70
CA ASP A 254 12.58 17.14 36.01
C ASP A 254 12.12 17.18 34.56
N PHE A 255 10.90 17.67 34.30
CA PHE A 255 10.38 17.90 32.95
C PHE A 255 11.29 18.83 32.12
N THR A 256 11.86 19.87 32.74
CA THR A 256 12.74 20.80 32.02
C THR A 256 14.12 20.18 31.75
N GLN A 257 14.68 19.48 32.74
CA GLN A 257 16.01 18.88 32.65
C GLN A 257 16.04 17.65 31.75
N SER A 258 14.93 16.94 31.55
CA SER A 258 14.84 15.79 30.64
C SER A 258 15.11 16.15 29.17
N TYR A 259 15.03 17.43 28.79
CA TYR A 259 15.40 17.90 27.44
C TYR A 259 16.85 18.39 27.33
N SER A 260 17.58 18.45 28.45
CA SER A 260 18.88 19.14 28.50
C SER A 260 20.00 18.37 27.80
N SER A 261 21.06 19.11 27.43
CA SER A 261 22.33 18.56 26.94
C SER A 261 23.34 18.31 28.06
N GLU A 262 23.03 18.76 29.27
CA GLU A 262 23.79 18.46 30.48
C GLU A 262 23.33 17.12 31.06
N HIS A 263 24.11 16.58 32.00
CA HIS A 263 23.75 15.31 32.61
C HIS A 263 22.49 15.42 33.47
N TYR A 264 21.50 14.60 33.15
CA TYR A 264 20.27 14.44 33.92
C TYR A 264 20.02 12.97 34.26
N GLU A 265 19.65 12.69 35.51
CA GLU A 265 19.22 11.35 35.94
C GLU A 265 18.15 11.45 37.04
N ASN A 266 17.02 10.79 36.83
CA ASN A 266 15.98 10.59 37.84
C ASN A 266 15.19 9.30 37.57
N GLN A 267 15.16 8.39 38.56
CA GLN A 267 14.53 7.07 38.45
C GLN A 267 14.96 6.31 37.19
N HIS A 268 14.03 6.03 36.28
CA HIS A 268 14.23 5.31 35.03
C HIS A 268 14.71 6.22 33.90
N VAL A 269 14.67 7.56 34.03
CA VAL A 269 15.25 8.46 33.03
C VAL A 269 16.71 8.73 33.41
N LYS A 270 17.66 8.21 32.63
CA LYS A 270 19.10 8.22 32.95
C LYS A 270 19.91 9.29 32.22
N ARG A 271 19.30 9.94 31.22
CA ARG A 271 19.90 10.99 30.39
C ARG A 271 18.83 11.99 29.97
N GLY A 272 19.24 13.23 29.73
CA GLY A 272 18.40 14.16 28.95
C GLY A 272 18.41 13.77 27.46
N ILE A 273 17.36 14.10 26.71
CA ILE A 273 17.24 13.74 25.28
C ILE A 273 18.45 14.26 24.47
N ARG A 274 18.85 15.52 24.67
CA ARG A 274 20.01 16.08 23.95
C ARG A 274 21.33 15.46 24.40
N GLU A 275 21.47 15.16 25.70
CA GLU A 275 22.64 14.44 26.22
C GLU A 275 22.75 13.06 25.55
N PHE A 276 21.64 12.30 25.53
CA PHE A 276 21.56 10.97 24.95
C PHE A 276 22.00 10.97 23.49
N VAL A 277 21.42 11.85 22.66
CA VAL A 277 21.72 11.92 21.23
C VAL A 277 23.19 12.24 20.99
N ASN A 278 23.76 13.21 21.71
CA ASN A 278 25.17 13.57 21.59
C ASN A 278 26.09 12.41 21.99
N LEU A 279 25.80 11.72 23.09
CA LEU A 279 26.59 10.57 23.54
C LEU A 279 26.50 9.41 22.54
N ARG A 280 25.29 9.14 22.03
CA ARG A 280 25.05 8.10 21.04
C ARG A 280 25.80 8.36 19.74
N VAL A 281 25.71 9.56 19.16
CA VAL A 281 26.47 9.91 17.95
C VAL A 281 27.98 9.69 18.17
N ASN A 282 28.51 10.11 19.33
CA ASN A 282 29.92 9.95 19.63
C ASN A 282 30.34 8.48 19.80
N SER A 283 29.45 7.61 20.28
CA SER A 283 29.76 6.19 20.52
C SER A 283 30.01 5.40 19.24
N PHE A 284 29.52 5.86 18.09
CA PHE A 284 29.63 5.14 16.81
C PHE A 284 30.95 5.35 16.07
N THR A 285 31.83 6.22 16.55
CA THR A 285 33.12 6.51 15.90
C THR A 285 33.96 5.23 15.76
N GLY A 286 34.08 4.71 14.53
CA GLY A 286 34.87 3.50 14.23
C GLY A 286 34.23 2.17 14.68
N VAL A 287 32.93 2.16 14.99
CA VAL A 287 32.20 0.96 15.43
C VAL A 287 31.57 0.18 14.27
N LEU A 288 31.12 0.87 13.22
CA LEU A 288 30.46 0.24 12.07
C LEU A 288 31.43 -0.64 11.28
N GLN A 289 30.97 -1.83 10.92
CA GLN A 289 31.78 -2.86 10.27
C GLN A 289 31.04 -3.42 9.07
N TYR A 290 31.70 -3.38 7.91
CA TYR A 290 31.26 -4.05 6.70
C TYR A 290 32.03 -5.36 6.52
N THR A 291 31.32 -6.37 6.05
CA THR A 291 31.84 -7.72 5.79
C THR A 291 32.42 -7.86 4.39
N GLY A 292 32.08 -6.97 3.46
CA GLY A 292 32.49 -7.05 2.05
C GLY A 292 31.60 -8.00 1.27
N ALA A 293 30.32 -8.05 1.60
CA ALA A 293 29.34 -8.88 0.91
C ALA A 293 29.13 -8.40 -0.54
N PRO A 294 28.66 -9.26 -1.46
CA PRO A 294 28.18 -8.81 -2.77
C PRO A 294 27.13 -7.71 -2.62
N PRO A 295 27.05 -6.77 -3.58
CA PRO A 295 26.10 -5.68 -3.53
C PRO A 295 24.65 -6.20 -3.53
N ILE A 296 23.73 -5.37 -3.05
CA ILE A 296 22.31 -5.69 -2.93
C ILE A 296 21.48 -4.55 -3.50
N VAL A 297 20.48 -4.90 -4.31
CA VAL A 297 19.35 -4.01 -4.64
C VAL A 297 18.30 -4.25 -3.56
N TYR A 298 17.85 -3.19 -2.89
CA TYR A 298 16.94 -3.28 -1.75
C TYR A 298 15.66 -2.48 -1.90
N ASP A 299 15.55 -1.70 -2.98
CA ASP A 299 14.34 -0.99 -3.37
C ASP A 299 14.24 -0.93 -4.90
N ILE A 300 13.02 -1.05 -5.42
CA ILE A 300 12.73 -0.99 -6.86
C ILE A 300 11.36 -0.37 -7.13
N ALA A 301 11.30 0.48 -8.14
CA ALA A 301 10.06 0.99 -8.71
C ALA A 301 10.18 1.06 -10.23
N TRP A 302 9.06 0.93 -10.92
CA TRP A 302 8.99 1.16 -12.36
C TRP A 302 7.65 1.75 -12.75
N GLU A 303 7.67 2.59 -13.76
CA GLU A 303 6.47 3.22 -14.31
C GLU A 303 6.54 3.33 -15.84
N PRO A 304 5.41 3.18 -16.55
CA PRO A 304 4.09 2.78 -16.01
C PRO A 304 4.06 1.31 -15.58
N LYS A 305 3.25 0.98 -14.56
CA LYS A 305 2.98 -0.43 -14.15
C LYS A 305 2.26 -1.23 -15.24
N ASN A 306 1.35 -0.58 -15.97
CA ASN A 306 0.60 -1.12 -17.11
C ASN A 306 0.98 -0.36 -18.40
N PRO A 307 2.15 -0.64 -19.00
CA PRO A 307 2.65 0.11 -20.16
C PRO A 307 1.77 -0.05 -21.40
N GLN A 308 1.55 1.05 -22.12
CA GLN A 308 1.00 1.00 -23.47
C GLN A 308 2.07 0.54 -24.48
N PRO A 309 1.69 0.07 -25.68
CA PRO A 309 2.61 -0.48 -26.69
C PRO A 309 3.80 0.43 -27.05
N GLU A 310 3.60 1.74 -26.98
CA GLU A 310 4.56 2.79 -27.29
C GLU A 310 5.26 3.40 -26.06
N ASP A 311 4.88 3.01 -24.85
CA ASP A 311 5.46 3.53 -23.63
C ASP A 311 6.85 2.94 -23.38
N SER A 312 7.79 3.80 -23.03
CA SER A 312 9.03 3.36 -22.40
C SER A 312 8.80 3.13 -20.91
N ILE A 313 9.36 2.06 -20.36
CA ILE A 313 9.29 1.77 -18.92
C ILE A 313 10.50 2.39 -18.24
N HIS A 314 10.26 3.32 -17.33
CA HIS A 314 11.29 3.93 -16.48
C HIS A 314 11.47 3.09 -15.22
N VAL A 315 12.70 2.63 -14.98
CA VAL A 315 13.03 1.79 -13.82
C VAL A 315 13.93 2.59 -12.87
N THR A 316 13.57 2.61 -11.60
CA THR A 316 14.35 3.22 -10.51
C THR A 316 14.66 2.15 -9.48
N ILE A 317 15.91 2.09 -9.01
CA ILE A 317 16.33 1.16 -7.96
C ILE A 317 17.22 1.86 -6.95
N SER A 318 17.34 1.29 -5.76
CA SER A 318 18.37 1.64 -4.78
C SER A 318 19.27 0.45 -4.51
N ALA A 319 20.57 0.66 -4.64
CA ALA A 319 21.55 -0.39 -4.50
C ALA A 319 22.72 0.04 -3.62
N PHE A 320 23.17 -0.89 -2.78
CA PHE A 320 24.29 -0.69 -1.89
C PHE A 320 25.32 -1.82 -2.00
N GLY A 321 26.60 -1.46 -1.89
CA GLY A 321 27.70 -2.40 -1.73
C GLY A 321 28.84 -1.71 -0.99
N SER A 322 29.40 -2.35 0.03
CA SER A 322 30.42 -1.71 0.89
C SER A 322 31.72 -1.38 0.15
N ASN A 323 31.96 -2.01 -1.00
CA ASN A 323 33.09 -1.73 -1.89
C ASN A 323 32.76 -0.69 -2.98
N GLY A 324 31.56 -0.09 -2.93
CA GLY A 324 31.02 0.79 -3.97
C GLY A 324 30.40 0.00 -5.12
N VAL A 325 29.18 0.39 -5.52
CA VAL A 325 28.50 -0.15 -6.70
C VAL A 325 29.09 0.51 -7.96
N GLU A 326 29.55 -0.30 -8.92
CA GLU A 326 30.15 0.18 -10.16
C GLU A 326 29.22 0.04 -11.37
N ASN A 327 28.54 -1.11 -11.50
CA ASN A 327 27.67 -1.40 -12.63
C ASN A 327 26.28 -1.78 -12.14
N VAL A 328 25.26 -1.18 -12.75
CA VAL A 328 23.86 -1.59 -12.61
C VAL A 328 23.26 -1.71 -14.00
N ILE A 329 22.68 -2.87 -14.28
CA ILE A 329 22.21 -3.25 -15.61
C ILE A 329 20.83 -3.89 -15.47
N ILE A 330 19.88 -3.44 -16.28
CA ILE A 330 18.60 -4.14 -16.49
C ILE A 330 18.86 -5.27 -17.49
N HIS A 331 18.62 -6.51 -17.08
CA HIS A 331 18.53 -7.65 -17.97
C HIS A 331 17.07 -7.82 -18.39
N TYR A 332 16.75 -7.49 -19.63
CA TYR A 332 15.39 -7.59 -20.16
C TYR A 332 15.25 -8.75 -21.15
N TYR A 333 14.21 -9.56 -21.00
CA TYR A 333 13.95 -10.78 -21.74
C TYR A 333 12.64 -10.63 -22.52
N ASP A 334 12.69 -10.80 -23.84
CA ASP A 334 11.49 -10.90 -24.67
C ASP A 334 10.89 -12.29 -24.52
N ALA A 335 9.62 -12.44 -24.13
CA ALA A 335 9.00 -13.76 -24.10
C ALA A 335 8.87 -14.32 -25.54
N PRO A 336 9.19 -15.61 -25.81
CA PRO A 336 9.70 -16.65 -24.91
C PRO A 336 11.23 -16.87 -25.03
N ILE A 337 11.98 -15.87 -25.48
CA ILE A 337 13.43 -15.95 -25.75
C ILE A 337 14.20 -15.93 -24.41
N PRO A 338 15.08 -16.91 -24.16
CA PRO A 338 15.83 -16.98 -22.90
C PRO A 338 17.03 -16.04 -22.83
N ASP A 339 17.43 -15.45 -23.96
CA ASP A 339 18.49 -14.45 -24.04
C ASP A 339 17.94 -13.08 -23.60
N TYR A 340 18.78 -12.27 -22.95
CA TYR A 340 18.43 -10.93 -22.52
C TYR A 340 19.14 -9.85 -23.32
N THR A 341 18.51 -8.68 -23.36
CA THR A 341 19.12 -7.42 -23.75
C THR A 341 19.52 -6.64 -22.50
N GLU A 342 20.70 -6.04 -22.52
CA GLU A 342 21.22 -5.23 -21.41
C GLU A 342 20.88 -3.75 -21.61
N TYR A 343 20.26 -3.13 -20.61
CA TYR A 343 20.09 -1.69 -20.53
C TYR A 343 20.82 -1.14 -19.30
N PRO A 344 21.93 -0.40 -19.46
CA PRO A 344 22.68 0.14 -18.34
C PRO A 344 21.85 1.20 -17.60
N MET A 345 21.99 1.25 -16.28
CA MET A 345 21.38 2.28 -15.43
C MET A 345 22.42 3.34 -15.05
N GLU A 346 21.95 4.56 -14.76
CA GLU A 346 22.78 5.69 -14.35
C GLU A 346 22.57 5.99 -12.86
N PHE A 347 23.66 6.17 -12.11
CA PHE A 347 23.61 6.62 -10.73
C PHE A 347 23.09 8.06 -10.67
N ASN A 348 21.98 8.25 -9.96
CA ASN A 348 21.21 9.50 -9.96
C ASN A 348 20.67 9.85 -8.55
N PRO A 349 21.56 10.12 -7.57
CA PRO A 349 21.18 10.34 -6.18
C PRO A 349 20.45 11.69 -5.98
N VAL A 350 19.55 11.76 -5.00
CA VAL A 350 18.97 13.03 -4.52
C VAL A 350 19.86 13.61 -3.41
N PRO A 351 20.40 14.83 -3.58
CA PRO A 351 21.24 15.43 -2.55
C PRO A 351 20.40 15.96 -1.36
N ASN A 352 20.94 15.82 -0.15
CA ASN A 352 20.33 16.29 1.12
C ASN A 352 18.96 15.69 1.46
N THR A 353 18.69 14.49 0.94
CA THR A 353 17.53 13.71 1.34
C THR A 353 17.73 13.07 2.72
N LYS A 354 16.62 12.68 3.36
CA LYS A 354 16.62 11.81 4.55
C LYS A 354 16.31 10.35 4.20
N LEU A 355 15.93 10.08 2.95
CA LEU A 355 15.60 8.76 2.45
C LEU A 355 16.86 8.14 1.85
N VAL A 356 17.32 7.03 2.44
CA VAL A 356 18.55 6.37 1.99
C VAL A 356 18.42 5.84 0.56
N GLU A 357 17.21 5.44 0.18
CA GLU A 357 16.84 4.98 -1.16
C GLU A 357 17.21 6.02 -2.22
N GLU A 358 16.83 7.27 -1.94
CA GLU A 358 17.07 8.38 -2.84
C GLU A 358 18.57 8.73 -2.94
N SER A 359 19.35 8.49 -1.90
CA SER A 359 20.80 8.65 -1.90
C SER A 359 21.53 7.55 -2.68
N ASP A 360 20.95 6.35 -2.73
CA ASP A 360 21.52 5.18 -3.40
C ASP A 360 20.91 4.94 -4.80
N ARG A 361 20.19 5.93 -5.32
CA ARG A 361 19.32 5.76 -6.48
C ARG A 361 20.06 5.59 -7.79
N TRP A 362 19.60 4.63 -8.59
CA TRP A 362 19.94 4.45 -10.00
C TRP A 362 18.68 4.50 -10.85
N THR A 363 18.79 5.02 -12.07
CA THR A 363 17.68 5.13 -13.01
C THR A 363 18.04 4.55 -14.36
N GLY A 364 17.13 3.78 -14.95
CA GLY A 364 17.26 3.16 -16.26
C GLY A 364 15.96 3.19 -17.04
N MET A 365 15.98 2.68 -18.26
CA MET A 365 14.82 2.67 -19.14
C MET A 365 14.81 1.42 -20.01
N ILE A 366 13.66 0.76 -20.07
CA ILE A 366 13.37 -0.30 -21.05
C ILE A 366 12.60 0.37 -22.21
N PRO A 367 13.03 0.20 -23.47
CA PRO A 367 12.31 0.74 -24.64
C PRO A 367 10.89 0.16 -24.78
N PRO A 368 10.04 0.77 -25.63
CA PRO A 368 8.68 0.26 -25.85
C PRO A 368 8.64 -1.18 -26.34
N LEU A 369 7.73 -1.96 -25.77
CA LEU A 369 7.64 -3.40 -26.02
C LEU A 369 6.93 -3.71 -27.35
N GLY A 370 6.02 -2.85 -27.81
CA GLY A 370 5.07 -3.14 -28.88
C GLY A 370 3.74 -3.70 -28.35
N SER A 371 2.77 -3.97 -29.23
CA SER A 371 1.41 -4.36 -28.82
C SER A 371 1.28 -5.86 -28.56
N GLY A 372 0.59 -6.23 -27.48
CA GLY A 372 0.33 -7.60 -27.07
C GLY A 372 1.61 -8.35 -26.69
N MET A 373 2.60 -7.65 -26.14
CA MET A 373 3.91 -8.20 -25.83
C MET A 373 4.04 -8.45 -24.34
N THR A 374 4.59 -9.62 -24.01
CA THR A 374 5.04 -9.95 -22.66
C THR A 374 6.57 -9.94 -22.62
N GLY A 375 7.12 -9.22 -21.65
CA GLY A 375 8.54 -9.19 -21.35
C GLY A 375 8.78 -9.44 -19.87
N TYR A 376 10.04 -9.72 -19.53
CA TYR A 376 10.46 -9.89 -18.14
C TYR A 376 11.74 -9.10 -17.90
N PHE A 377 11.96 -8.59 -16.70
CA PHE A 377 13.26 -8.01 -16.35
C PHE A 377 13.72 -8.34 -14.94
N GLU A 378 15.04 -8.31 -14.78
CA GLU A 378 15.74 -8.32 -13.49
C GLU A 378 16.88 -7.30 -13.55
N ILE A 379 17.46 -7.00 -12.40
CA ILE A 379 18.55 -6.06 -12.23
C ILE A 379 19.79 -6.84 -11.83
N TYR A 380 20.86 -6.70 -12.62
CA TYR A 380 22.20 -7.12 -12.22
C TYR A 380 22.95 -5.93 -11.65
N VAL A 381 23.56 -6.14 -10.49
CA VAL A 381 24.42 -5.16 -9.81
C VAL A 381 25.79 -5.76 -9.53
N GLU A 382 26.84 -4.98 -9.72
CA GLU A 382 28.23 -5.38 -9.50
C GLU A 382 29.01 -4.30 -8.75
N ASP A 383 29.86 -4.71 -7.81
CA ASP A 383 30.71 -3.82 -7.02
C ASP A 383 32.13 -3.68 -7.60
N GLY A 384 32.93 -2.77 -7.04
CA GLY A 384 34.31 -2.53 -7.51
C GLY A 384 35.31 -3.66 -7.30
N ASN A 385 34.91 -4.76 -6.64
CA ASN A 385 35.68 -5.98 -6.54
C ASN A 385 35.23 -7.05 -7.56
N GLY A 386 34.23 -6.75 -8.39
CA GLY A 386 33.64 -7.68 -9.35
C GLY A 386 32.72 -8.72 -8.71
N GLN A 387 32.22 -8.47 -7.49
CA GLN A 387 31.16 -9.28 -6.89
C GLN A 387 29.82 -8.79 -7.42
N GLY A 388 29.01 -9.71 -7.95
CA GLY A 388 27.70 -9.38 -8.52
C GLY A 388 26.54 -10.08 -7.83
N ALA A 389 25.35 -9.50 -7.97
CA ALA A 389 24.07 -10.06 -7.53
C ALA A 389 22.95 -9.71 -8.52
N VAL A 390 21.85 -10.46 -8.46
CA VAL A 390 20.63 -10.20 -9.24
C VAL A 390 19.45 -9.92 -8.32
N PHE A 391 18.54 -9.08 -8.77
CA PHE A 391 17.29 -8.76 -8.09
C PHE A 391 16.11 -8.62 -9.09
N PRO A 392 14.92 -9.16 -8.79
CA PRO A 392 14.62 -10.02 -7.64
C PRO A 392 15.38 -11.35 -7.73
N ARG A 393 15.56 -12.03 -6.58
CA ARG A 393 16.30 -13.30 -6.53
C ARG A 393 15.48 -14.50 -7.02
N HIS A 394 14.15 -14.45 -6.88
CA HIS A 394 13.27 -15.58 -7.14
C HIS A 394 12.65 -15.53 -8.55
N GLU A 395 11.97 -14.43 -8.89
CA GLU A 395 11.20 -14.27 -10.13
C GLU A 395 11.46 -12.91 -10.75
N LYS A 396 11.50 -12.91 -12.08
CA LYS A 396 11.68 -11.69 -12.86
C LYS A 396 10.39 -10.89 -12.82
N ILE A 397 10.52 -9.58 -12.85
CA ILE A 397 9.37 -8.69 -12.92
C ILE A 397 8.75 -8.81 -14.31
N THR A 398 7.46 -9.12 -14.35
CA THR A 398 6.70 -9.26 -15.60
C THR A 398 6.23 -7.89 -16.09
N LEU A 399 6.37 -7.64 -17.39
CA LEU A 399 5.81 -6.51 -18.09
C LEU A 399 4.88 -7.01 -19.19
N GLN A 400 3.69 -6.43 -19.27
CA GLN A 400 2.71 -6.76 -20.31
C GLN A 400 2.14 -5.48 -20.91
N THR A 401 2.05 -5.46 -22.24
CA THR A 401 1.37 -4.39 -22.98
C THR A 401 0.08 -4.91 -23.57
N PRO A 402 -0.96 -4.05 -23.68
CA PRO A 402 -2.23 -4.47 -24.24
C PRO A 402 -2.08 -4.87 -25.71
N GLY A 403 -2.82 -5.91 -26.08
CA GLY A 403 -3.08 -6.31 -27.45
C GLY A 403 -3.90 -5.26 -28.20
N LEU A 404 -4.28 -5.61 -29.44
CA LEU A 404 -5.24 -4.80 -30.18
C LEU A 404 -6.65 -5.16 -29.70
N PRO A 405 -7.43 -4.20 -29.16
CA PRO A 405 -8.81 -4.48 -28.79
C PRO A 405 -9.62 -4.87 -30.03
N THR A 406 -10.58 -5.76 -29.84
CA THR A 406 -11.58 -6.10 -30.85
C THR A 406 -12.88 -5.39 -30.51
N ASP A 407 -13.60 -4.89 -31.51
CA ASP A 407 -14.92 -4.28 -31.31
C ASP A 407 -16.03 -5.33 -31.14
N GLU A 408 -15.67 -6.58 -30.81
CA GLU A 408 -16.55 -7.77 -30.82
C GLU A 408 -17.35 -7.94 -29.52
N LEU A 409 -16.82 -7.46 -28.40
CA LEU A 409 -17.49 -7.43 -27.10
C LEU A 409 -17.53 -5.99 -26.59
N VAL A 410 -18.71 -5.52 -26.21
CA VAL A 410 -18.92 -4.14 -25.76
C VAL A 410 -19.83 -4.12 -24.54
N ILE A 411 -19.61 -3.14 -23.66
CA ILE A 411 -20.58 -2.80 -22.63
C ILE A 411 -21.74 -2.11 -23.34
N ASN A 412 -22.95 -2.69 -23.24
CA ASN A 412 -24.10 -2.26 -24.02
C ASN A 412 -25.09 -1.43 -23.23
N GLU A 413 -25.32 -1.78 -21.97
CA GLU A 413 -26.26 -1.13 -21.07
C GLU A 413 -25.79 -1.36 -19.62
N PHE A 414 -26.07 -0.44 -18.72
CA PHE A 414 -25.94 -0.68 -17.29
C PHE A 414 -26.99 0.09 -16.50
N LEU A 415 -27.26 -0.39 -15.29
CA LEU A 415 -28.14 0.26 -14.32
C LEU A 415 -27.44 0.28 -12.95
N ALA A 416 -26.97 1.46 -12.54
CA ALA A 416 -26.23 1.63 -11.28
C ALA A 416 -27.13 1.85 -10.04
N LYS A 417 -28.44 1.75 -10.23
CA LYS A 417 -29.42 1.70 -9.15
C LYS A 417 -30.73 1.09 -9.62
N ASN A 418 -30.96 -0.13 -9.20
CA ASN A 418 -32.14 -0.91 -9.52
C ASN A 418 -33.04 -0.99 -8.27
N ASP A 419 -34.17 -0.29 -8.26
CA ASP A 419 -35.13 -0.38 -7.14
C ASP A 419 -36.32 -1.28 -7.51
N GLU A 420 -36.73 -1.32 -8.79
CA GLU A 420 -37.95 -2.01 -9.24
C GLU A 420 -37.88 -2.69 -10.63
N THR A 421 -36.84 -2.47 -11.44
CA THR A 421 -36.86 -2.80 -12.88
C THR A 421 -36.65 -4.28 -13.22
N ASN A 422 -35.55 -4.89 -12.77
CA ASN A 422 -35.23 -6.29 -13.05
C ASN A 422 -34.69 -6.97 -11.81
N MET A 423 -35.13 -8.20 -11.58
CA MET A 423 -34.79 -8.94 -10.37
C MET A 423 -33.82 -10.05 -10.76
N ASP A 424 -32.82 -10.28 -9.92
CA ASP A 424 -31.83 -11.33 -10.08
C ASP A 424 -32.40 -12.73 -9.73
N GLU A 425 -31.53 -13.73 -9.74
CA GLU A 425 -31.84 -15.11 -9.36
C GLU A 425 -32.21 -15.27 -7.87
N ALA A 426 -31.71 -14.42 -6.98
CA ALA A 426 -32.02 -14.44 -5.54
C ALA A 426 -33.32 -13.72 -5.17
N GLY A 427 -33.87 -12.90 -6.07
CA GLY A 427 -35.09 -12.13 -5.83
C GLY A 427 -34.82 -10.67 -5.40
N GLU A 428 -33.62 -10.18 -5.64
CA GLU A 428 -33.07 -8.88 -5.30
C GLU A 428 -33.00 -7.97 -6.54
N TYR A 429 -33.00 -6.66 -6.31
CA TYR A 429 -32.91 -5.65 -7.36
C TYR A 429 -31.51 -5.05 -7.31
N ASP A 430 -30.55 -5.73 -7.93
CA ASP A 430 -29.16 -5.31 -7.91
C ASP A 430 -28.77 -4.54 -9.15
N ASP A 431 -27.68 -3.78 -9.00
CA ASP A 431 -27.09 -3.07 -10.11
C ASP A 431 -26.55 -4.10 -11.10
N TRP A 432 -26.49 -3.74 -12.38
CA TRP A 432 -26.03 -4.68 -13.39
C TRP A 432 -25.40 -3.99 -14.57
N ILE A 433 -24.59 -4.79 -15.26
CA ILE A 433 -23.89 -4.44 -16.50
C ILE A 433 -24.29 -5.48 -17.54
N GLU A 434 -24.66 -5.01 -18.73
CA GLU A 434 -24.93 -5.85 -19.89
C GLU A 434 -23.76 -5.79 -20.88
N ILE A 435 -23.29 -6.97 -21.28
CA ILE A 435 -22.30 -7.14 -22.34
C ILE A 435 -23.00 -7.65 -23.59
N TYR A 436 -22.68 -7.04 -24.73
CA TYR A 436 -23.20 -7.41 -26.04
C TYR A 436 -22.08 -7.95 -26.95
N ASN A 437 -22.36 -9.08 -27.59
CA ASN A 437 -21.51 -9.64 -28.63
C ASN A 437 -21.91 -9.06 -30.00
N THR A 438 -21.12 -8.12 -30.52
CA THR A 438 -21.39 -7.47 -31.82
C THR A 438 -21.04 -8.35 -33.01
N SER A 439 -20.34 -9.47 -32.76
CA SER A 439 -19.80 -10.34 -33.78
C SER A 439 -20.82 -11.36 -34.31
N GLY A 440 -20.43 -12.08 -35.37
CA GLY A 440 -21.23 -13.16 -35.96
C GLY A 440 -20.92 -14.55 -35.41
N GLU A 441 -20.07 -14.66 -34.38
CA GLU A 441 -19.61 -15.93 -33.81
C GLU A 441 -19.83 -15.92 -32.28
N ASP A 442 -19.92 -17.11 -31.67
CA ASP A 442 -20.03 -17.24 -30.22
C ASP A 442 -18.67 -16.92 -29.57
N ILE A 443 -18.67 -16.13 -28.51
CA ILE A 443 -17.46 -15.71 -27.79
C ILE A 443 -17.45 -16.33 -26.39
N ASP A 444 -16.32 -16.88 -25.98
CA ASP A 444 -16.09 -17.39 -24.62
C ASP A 444 -15.49 -16.27 -23.77
N LEU A 445 -16.19 -15.88 -22.70
CA LEU A 445 -15.73 -14.84 -21.76
C LEU A 445 -14.90 -15.43 -20.61
N SER A 446 -14.70 -16.74 -20.55
CA SER A 446 -13.97 -17.39 -19.45
C SER A 446 -12.60 -16.74 -19.23
N GLY A 447 -12.31 -16.32 -18.01
CA GLY A 447 -11.01 -15.73 -17.64
C GLY A 447 -10.84 -14.24 -17.98
N MET A 448 -11.78 -13.62 -18.71
CA MET A 448 -11.85 -12.16 -18.86
C MET A 448 -12.22 -11.48 -17.53
N TYR A 449 -12.13 -10.15 -17.47
CA TYR A 449 -12.41 -9.40 -16.25
C TYR A 449 -13.40 -8.25 -16.46
N LEU A 450 -14.16 -7.93 -15.42
CA LEU A 450 -14.88 -6.66 -15.28
C LEU A 450 -14.30 -5.88 -14.09
N THR A 451 -14.32 -4.56 -14.22
CA THR A 451 -13.86 -3.65 -13.16
C THR A 451 -14.61 -2.33 -13.18
N ASP A 452 -14.78 -1.74 -11.99
CA ASP A 452 -15.16 -0.35 -11.75
C ASP A 452 -13.95 0.57 -11.43
N LYS A 453 -12.73 0.04 -11.56
CA LYS A 453 -11.48 0.68 -11.13
C LYS A 453 -10.47 0.77 -12.28
N SER A 454 -10.08 1.99 -12.64
CA SER A 454 -9.08 2.22 -13.69
C SER A 454 -7.66 1.80 -13.31
N ASP A 455 -7.38 1.64 -12.01
CA ASP A 455 -6.12 1.22 -11.42
C ASP A 455 -6.08 -0.27 -11.05
N ASN A 456 -7.20 -1.00 -11.14
CA ASN A 456 -7.28 -2.44 -10.99
C ASN A 456 -8.13 -3.07 -12.11
N LEU A 457 -7.50 -3.44 -13.22
CA LEU A 457 -8.18 -3.97 -14.40
C LEU A 457 -8.67 -5.43 -14.26
N THR A 458 -8.29 -6.12 -13.18
CA THR A 458 -8.58 -7.53 -12.94
C THR A 458 -9.46 -7.75 -11.70
N LYS A 459 -10.25 -6.74 -11.30
CA LYS A 459 -11.00 -6.72 -10.03
C LYS A 459 -11.96 -7.90 -9.87
N TRP A 460 -12.74 -8.22 -10.90
CA TRP A 460 -13.60 -9.41 -10.93
C TRP A 460 -13.35 -10.22 -12.20
N GLN A 461 -13.19 -11.54 -12.07
CA GLN A 461 -12.90 -12.44 -13.19
C GLN A 461 -14.13 -13.29 -13.54
N PHE A 462 -14.45 -13.38 -14.84
CA PHE A 462 -15.42 -14.35 -15.34
C PHE A 462 -14.94 -15.79 -15.04
N PRO A 463 -15.80 -16.66 -14.50
CA PRO A 463 -15.38 -17.98 -14.09
C PRO A 463 -14.95 -18.85 -15.27
N TYR A 464 -13.92 -19.66 -15.05
CA TYR A 464 -13.54 -20.69 -16.00
C TYR A 464 -14.62 -21.77 -16.06
N GLY A 465 -15.20 -21.97 -17.24
CA GLY A 465 -16.27 -22.97 -17.38
C GLY A 465 -17.13 -22.85 -18.63
N GLY A 466 -16.83 -21.89 -19.52
CA GLY A 466 -17.55 -21.67 -20.76
C GLY A 466 -18.71 -20.69 -20.57
N VAL A 467 -18.44 -19.50 -20.03
CA VAL A 467 -19.38 -18.36 -20.13
C VAL A 467 -19.45 -17.97 -21.61
N MET A 468 -20.28 -18.68 -22.37
CA MET A 468 -20.42 -18.51 -23.80
C MET A 468 -21.51 -17.49 -24.10
N LEU A 469 -21.12 -16.40 -24.78
CA LEU A 469 -22.04 -15.41 -25.30
C LEU A 469 -22.29 -15.68 -26.79
N GLU A 470 -23.51 -16.08 -27.12
CA GLU A 470 -23.91 -16.37 -28.50
C GLU A 470 -23.71 -15.14 -29.41
N ALA A 471 -23.53 -15.38 -30.72
CA ALA A 471 -23.45 -14.32 -31.72
C ALA A 471 -24.68 -13.37 -31.64
N GLY A 472 -24.45 -12.07 -31.45
CA GLY A 472 -25.54 -11.10 -31.25
C GLY A 472 -26.30 -11.25 -29.93
N GLY A 473 -25.76 -12.00 -28.97
CA GLY A 473 -26.34 -12.22 -27.65
C GLY A 473 -25.97 -11.12 -26.64
N TYR A 474 -26.73 -11.10 -25.54
CA TYR A 474 -26.58 -10.19 -24.41
C TYR A 474 -26.34 -11.01 -23.13
N LEU A 475 -25.42 -10.56 -22.28
CA LEU A 475 -25.10 -11.17 -20.99
C LEU A 475 -25.25 -10.14 -19.89
N LEU A 476 -26.06 -10.46 -18.88
CA LEU A 476 -26.15 -9.66 -17.65
C LEU A 476 -25.14 -10.16 -16.63
N VAL A 477 -24.49 -9.22 -15.97
CA VAL A 477 -23.64 -9.44 -14.81
C VAL A 477 -24.12 -8.52 -13.69
N TRP A 478 -24.41 -9.10 -12.53
CA TRP A 478 -24.89 -8.39 -11.34
C TRP A 478 -23.72 -7.80 -10.57
N CYS A 479 -23.87 -6.55 -10.13
CA CYS A 479 -22.88 -5.79 -9.38
C CYS A 479 -23.39 -5.51 -7.96
N ASP A 480 -23.14 -6.44 -7.05
CA ASP A 480 -23.81 -6.51 -5.75
C ASP A 480 -22.89 -6.79 -4.55
N GLU A 481 -21.60 -7.09 -4.79
CA GLU A 481 -20.63 -7.53 -3.78
C GLU A 481 -20.96 -8.91 -3.16
N ASP A 482 -21.78 -9.74 -3.81
CA ASP A 482 -22.22 -11.03 -3.29
C ASP A 482 -21.95 -12.20 -4.26
N GLN A 483 -20.69 -12.62 -4.33
CA GLN A 483 -20.26 -13.76 -5.15
C GLN A 483 -20.82 -15.12 -4.66
N GLU A 484 -21.48 -15.19 -3.50
CA GLU A 484 -22.11 -16.44 -3.05
C GLU A 484 -23.41 -16.75 -3.81
N GLN A 485 -24.01 -15.74 -4.47
CA GLN A 485 -25.27 -15.89 -5.21
C GLN A 485 -25.09 -16.55 -6.59
N GLY A 486 -23.92 -16.40 -7.20
CA GLY A 486 -23.62 -17.12 -8.43
C GLY A 486 -22.41 -16.60 -9.20
N ASP A 487 -22.13 -17.32 -10.28
CA ASP A 487 -20.99 -17.12 -11.18
C ASP A 487 -20.97 -15.77 -11.91
N LEU A 488 -22.08 -15.03 -11.93
CA LEU A 488 -22.25 -13.73 -12.60
C LEU A 488 -22.57 -12.59 -11.63
N HIS A 489 -22.15 -12.73 -10.36
CA HIS A 489 -22.23 -11.69 -9.33
C HIS A 489 -20.82 -11.19 -9.02
N THR A 490 -20.61 -9.87 -9.08
CA THR A 490 -19.28 -9.26 -8.92
C THR A 490 -18.93 -8.99 -7.46
N ASN A 491 -17.63 -8.82 -7.19
CA ASN A 491 -17.13 -8.37 -5.88
C ASN A 491 -17.17 -6.84 -5.74
N PHE A 492 -18.05 -6.17 -6.50
CA PHE A 492 -18.20 -4.72 -6.49
C PHE A 492 -19.64 -4.30 -6.81
N LYS A 493 -20.02 -3.11 -6.36
CA LYS A 493 -21.30 -2.47 -6.72
C LYS A 493 -21.06 -1.16 -7.45
N LEU A 494 -22.04 -0.72 -8.25
CA LEU A 494 -21.95 0.56 -8.95
C LEU A 494 -22.38 1.73 -8.07
N THR A 495 -21.92 2.93 -8.40
CA THR A 495 -22.25 4.16 -7.67
C THR A 495 -23.16 5.08 -8.49
N THR A 496 -24.11 5.74 -7.81
CA THR A 496 -25.02 6.69 -8.46
C THR A 496 -24.38 8.05 -8.76
N GLU A 497 -23.19 8.34 -8.23
CA GLU A 497 -22.50 9.62 -8.45
C GLU A 497 -21.68 9.64 -9.76
N GLY A 498 -21.44 8.45 -10.33
CA GLY A 498 -20.66 8.26 -11.55
C GLY A 498 -19.27 7.71 -11.28
N GLU A 499 -18.84 6.77 -12.12
CA GLU A 499 -17.53 6.12 -12.03
C GLU A 499 -17.06 5.59 -13.40
N PHE A 500 -16.08 4.69 -13.38
CA PHE A 500 -15.50 4.01 -14.54
C PHE A 500 -15.97 2.56 -14.59
N ILE A 501 -16.18 2.00 -15.78
CA ILE A 501 -16.41 0.56 -16.01
C ILE A 501 -15.51 0.13 -17.17
N ALA A 502 -14.86 -1.03 -17.05
CA ALA A 502 -14.16 -1.66 -18.16
C ALA A 502 -14.38 -3.17 -18.23
N LEU A 503 -14.42 -3.66 -19.46
CA LEU A 503 -14.28 -5.08 -19.82
C LEU A 503 -12.84 -5.32 -20.29
N THR A 504 -12.10 -6.16 -19.57
CA THR A 504 -10.70 -6.47 -19.83
C THR A 504 -10.57 -7.89 -20.36
N ALA A 505 -9.71 -8.09 -21.36
CA ALA A 505 -9.41 -9.41 -21.93
C ALA A 505 -8.73 -10.35 -20.91
N GLU A 506 -8.59 -11.62 -21.27
CA GLU A 506 -7.96 -12.66 -20.43
C GLU A 506 -6.50 -12.33 -20.03
N ASP A 507 -5.81 -11.50 -20.82
CA ASP A 507 -4.46 -11.03 -20.48
C ASP A 507 -4.41 -10.04 -19.30
N GLY A 508 -5.56 -9.58 -18.81
CA GLY A 508 -5.67 -8.69 -17.65
C GLY A 508 -5.24 -7.25 -17.90
N VAL A 509 -4.80 -6.88 -19.10
CA VAL A 509 -4.31 -5.53 -19.44
C VAL A 509 -4.97 -4.92 -20.67
N THR A 510 -5.52 -5.72 -21.57
CA THR A 510 -6.21 -5.23 -22.77
C THR A 510 -7.66 -4.88 -22.45
N ILE A 511 -7.96 -3.58 -22.37
CA ILE A 511 -9.35 -3.10 -22.29
C ILE A 511 -10.01 -3.31 -23.66
N THR A 512 -11.05 -4.14 -23.69
CA THR A 512 -11.88 -4.39 -24.89
C THR A 512 -12.91 -3.28 -25.09
N ASP A 513 -13.58 -2.85 -24.02
CA ASP A 513 -14.47 -1.69 -24.01
C ASP A 513 -14.50 -1.06 -22.62
N SER A 514 -14.77 0.24 -22.56
CA SER A 514 -14.89 0.97 -21.31
C SER A 514 -15.76 2.21 -21.43
N ILE A 515 -16.28 2.66 -20.29
CA ILE A 515 -17.03 3.89 -20.16
C ILE A 515 -16.72 4.58 -18.83
N THR A 516 -16.63 5.91 -18.85
CA THR A 516 -16.77 6.73 -17.65
C THR A 516 -18.13 7.42 -17.71
N PHE A 517 -18.93 7.26 -16.66
CA PHE A 517 -20.29 7.80 -16.62
C PHE A 517 -20.47 8.78 -15.45
N GLY A 518 -21.48 9.65 -15.57
CA GLY A 518 -21.83 10.63 -14.53
C GLY A 518 -22.98 10.16 -13.66
N GLN A 519 -23.61 11.10 -12.96
CA GLN A 519 -24.72 10.81 -12.04
C GLN A 519 -25.84 9.96 -12.69
N GLN A 520 -26.28 8.93 -11.97
CA GLN A 520 -27.34 7.99 -12.35
C GLN A 520 -28.61 8.21 -11.51
N SER A 521 -29.75 7.73 -12.02
CA SER A 521 -31.04 7.74 -11.33
C SER A 521 -31.53 6.31 -11.14
N ALA A 522 -32.30 6.08 -10.08
CA ALA A 522 -32.94 4.79 -9.86
C ALA A 522 -33.81 4.41 -11.06
N ASP A 523 -33.72 3.15 -11.48
CA ASP A 523 -34.55 2.52 -12.52
C ASP A 523 -34.41 3.16 -13.92
N VAL A 524 -33.36 3.94 -14.16
CA VAL A 524 -33.03 4.51 -15.46
C VAL A 524 -31.66 4.01 -15.89
N SER A 525 -31.63 3.13 -16.88
CA SER A 525 -30.39 2.58 -17.41
C SER A 525 -29.73 3.53 -18.41
N PHE A 526 -28.43 3.37 -18.58
CA PHE A 526 -27.62 4.07 -19.56
C PHE A 526 -27.08 3.05 -20.55
N GLY A 527 -27.35 3.22 -21.84
CA GLY A 527 -27.04 2.22 -22.85
C GLY A 527 -26.70 2.78 -24.23
N ARG A 528 -26.12 1.94 -25.07
CA ARG A 528 -25.73 2.24 -26.46
C ARG A 528 -26.94 2.18 -27.39
N MET A 529 -27.12 3.18 -28.24
CA MET A 529 -28.25 3.24 -29.18
C MET A 529 -27.82 3.65 -30.60
N PRO A 530 -27.86 2.73 -31.59
CA PRO A 530 -28.22 1.31 -31.47
C PRO A 530 -27.18 0.50 -30.66
N ASP A 531 -27.53 -0.74 -30.30
CA ASP A 531 -26.63 -1.66 -29.59
C ASP A 531 -25.24 -1.72 -30.22
N GLY A 532 -24.22 -1.70 -29.36
CA GLY A 532 -22.82 -1.70 -29.73
C GLY A 532 -22.31 -0.49 -30.50
N SER A 533 -23.10 0.58 -30.63
CA SER A 533 -22.63 1.85 -31.21
C SER A 533 -21.93 2.75 -30.20
N ASP A 534 -21.17 3.74 -30.65
CA ASP A 534 -20.51 4.74 -29.77
C ASP A 534 -21.46 5.77 -29.16
N GLN A 535 -22.78 5.63 -29.33
CA GLN A 535 -23.77 6.60 -28.86
C GLN A 535 -24.43 6.11 -27.58
N TRP A 536 -24.07 6.74 -26.46
CA TRP A 536 -24.66 6.47 -25.16
C TRP A 536 -25.80 7.43 -24.84
N MET A 537 -26.88 6.92 -24.28
CA MET A 537 -28.00 7.71 -23.80
C MET A 537 -28.74 7.01 -22.66
N PHE A 538 -29.48 7.79 -21.87
CA PHE A 538 -30.44 7.21 -20.93
C PHE A 538 -31.58 6.58 -21.72
N LEU A 539 -31.94 5.35 -21.36
CA LEU A 539 -33.02 4.61 -21.99
C LEU A 539 -34.35 4.91 -21.28
N ASP A 540 -35.44 4.92 -22.04
CA ASP A 540 -36.78 5.19 -21.49
C ASP A 540 -37.27 4.04 -20.60
N GLU A 541 -36.85 2.82 -20.93
CA GLU A 541 -37.13 1.58 -20.22
C GLU A 541 -35.86 0.72 -20.28
N PRO A 542 -35.36 0.19 -19.15
CA PRO A 542 -34.22 -0.73 -19.19
C PRO A 542 -34.52 -1.98 -20.02
N SER A 543 -33.51 -2.47 -20.74
CA SER A 543 -33.63 -3.57 -21.71
C SER A 543 -32.79 -4.81 -21.37
N PRO A 544 -32.80 -5.31 -20.12
CA PRO A 544 -31.91 -6.39 -19.70
C PRO A 544 -32.12 -7.67 -20.53
N GLY A 545 -31.03 -8.13 -21.16
CA GLY A 545 -30.96 -9.36 -21.95
C GLY A 545 -31.54 -9.24 -23.37
N VAL A 546 -31.87 -8.03 -23.84
CA VAL A 546 -32.47 -7.79 -25.15
C VAL A 546 -31.99 -6.48 -25.78
N ALA A 547 -32.28 -6.29 -27.07
CA ALA A 547 -31.86 -5.10 -27.80
C ALA A 547 -32.39 -3.79 -27.20
N ASN A 548 -31.52 -2.78 -27.09
CA ASN A 548 -31.90 -1.44 -26.65
C ASN A 548 -32.91 -0.83 -27.63
N SER A 549 -33.92 -0.17 -27.07
CA SER A 549 -34.93 0.52 -27.86
C SER A 549 -35.26 1.86 -27.25
N THR A 550 -35.50 2.85 -28.11
CA THR A 550 -36.11 4.11 -27.68
C THR A 550 -37.61 4.01 -27.90
N GLY A 551 -38.39 4.47 -26.93
CA GLY A 551 -39.81 4.73 -27.17
C GLY A 551 -39.95 5.73 -28.30
N ASP A 552 -41.07 5.71 -29.05
CA ASP A 552 -41.35 6.64 -30.15
C ASP A 552 -41.02 8.09 -29.73
N LEU A 553 -39.87 8.61 -30.17
CA LEU A 553 -39.46 9.99 -29.92
C LEU A 553 -40.58 10.93 -30.34
N ILE A 554 -41.24 11.59 -29.38
CA ILE A 554 -42.10 12.73 -29.69
C ILE A 554 -41.16 13.86 -30.10
N THR A 555 -40.89 13.95 -31.40
CA THR A 555 -40.23 15.11 -31.98
C THR A 555 -41.20 16.30 -31.85
N ILE A 556 -41.01 17.15 -30.84
CA ILE A 556 -41.69 18.44 -30.79
C ILE A 556 -41.00 19.38 -31.78
N GLN A 557 -41.52 19.47 -32.99
CA GLN A 557 -41.15 20.54 -33.94
C GLN A 557 -41.82 21.83 -33.48
N VAL A 558 -41.04 22.77 -32.93
CA VAL A 558 -41.50 24.13 -32.67
C VAL A 558 -41.21 24.97 -33.92
N GLU A 559 -42.25 25.34 -34.68
CA GLU A 559 -42.09 26.34 -35.75
C GLU A 559 -41.70 27.69 -35.14
N ASN A 560 -40.64 28.29 -35.68
CA ASN A 560 -40.11 29.57 -35.21
C ASN A 560 -41.16 30.68 -35.44
N ILE A 561 -41.82 31.11 -34.36
CA ILE A 561 -42.68 32.29 -34.36
C ILE A 561 -41.78 33.50 -34.08
N PRO A 562 -41.66 34.48 -35.01
CA PRO A 562 -40.90 35.69 -34.74
C PRO A 562 -41.38 36.37 -33.45
N ASP A 563 -40.43 36.75 -32.58
CA ASP A 563 -40.63 37.46 -31.31
C ASP A 563 -40.99 36.63 -30.05
N TRP A 564 -40.79 35.30 -30.05
CA TRP A 564 -40.91 34.46 -28.84
C TRP A 564 -39.55 33.89 -28.39
N ASN A 565 -39.15 34.18 -27.13
CA ASN A 565 -38.02 33.54 -26.46
C ASN A 565 -38.54 32.34 -25.64
N LEU A 566 -38.14 31.11 -26.00
CA LEU A 566 -38.33 29.95 -25.13
C LEU A 566 -37.19 29.92 -24.10
N VAL A 567 -37.40 30.55 -22.94
CA VAL A 567 -36.53 30.39 -21.77
C VAL A 567 -37.43 30.06 -20.58
N GLY A 568 -37.27 28.85 -20.03
CA GLY A 568 -37.79 28.48 -18.71
C GLY A 568 -39.29 28.13 -18.62
N LEU A 569 -39.88 27.46 -19.61
CA LEU A 569 -41.18 26.82 -19.41
C LEU A 569 -41.01 25.40 -18.85
N PRO A 570 -41.69 25.03 -17.74
CA PRO A 570 -41.88 23.63 -17.40
C PRO A 570 -42.83 23.01 -18.44
N LEU A 571 -42.35 21.98 -19.15
CA LEU A 571 -43.21 21.10 -19.95
C LEU A 571 -43.97 20.20 -18.97
N GLU A 572 -45.21 20.56 -18.63
CA GLU A 572 -46.13 19.60 -17.99
C GLU A 572 -46.76 18.72 -19.07
N ILE A 573 -46.26 17.49 -19.17
CA ILE A 573 -46.93 16.39 -19.88
C ILE A 573 -47.46 15.46 -18.79
N GLU A 574 -48.76 15.16 -18.80
CA GLU A 574 -49.45 14.41 -17.73
C GLU A 574 -48.89 12.99 -17.47
N ASN A 575 -47.92 12.48 -18.25
CA ASN A 575 -47.25 11.19 -18.05
C ASN A 575 -45.84 11.14 -18.70
N ALA A 576 -44.90 12.00 -18.31
CA ALA A 576 -43.50 11.81 -18.64
C ALA A 576 -42.58 12.36 -17.53
N SER A 577 -41.63 11.54 -17.09
CA SER A 577 -40.50 11.92 -16.26
C SER A 577 -39.51 12.75 -17.10
N TYR A 578 -38.99 13.85 -16.54
CA TYR A 578 -37.90 14.62 -17.16
C TYR A 578 -36.70 14.70 -16.21
N SER A 579 -35.52 14.44 -16.77
CA SER A 579 -34.23 14.97 -16.30
C SER A 579 -33.85 16.21 -17.13
N ASN A 580 -33.13 17.15 -16.50
CA ASN A 580 -32.81 18.46 -17.08
C ASN A 580 -31.87 18.34 -18.30
N LEU A 581 -32.30 18.85 -19.46
CA LEU A 581 -31.41 19.13 -20.59
C LEU A 581 -30.70 20.47 -20.36
N PHE A 582 -29.43 20.43 -19.93
CA PHE A 582 -28.50 21.55 -20.10
C PHE A 582 -27.64 21.29 -21.34
N PRO A 583 -27.66 22.14 -22.38
CA PRO A 583 -26.61 22.17 -23.36
C PRO A 583 -25.43 23.01 -22.84
N GLU A 584 -24.25 22.42 -22.84
CA GLU A 584 -22.97 23.14 -22.80
C GLU A 584 -22.78 23.95 -24.08
N SER A 585 -23.31 25.16 -24.14
CA SER A 585 -22.70 26.36 -24.76
C SER A 585 -23.75 27.43 -25.00
N ILE A 586 -23.58 28.57 -24.33
CA ILE A 586 -24.24 29.84 -24.71
C ILE A 586 -23.16 30.76 -25.24
N GLU A 587 -23.08 30.93 -26.56
CA GLU A 587 -22.55 32.15 -27.16
C GLU A 587 -23.51 32.67 -28.22
N GLY A 588 -23.95 33.92 -28.03
CA GLY A 588 -24.78 34.66 -28.99
C GLY A 588 -25.60 35.73 -28.30
N THR A 589 -25.36 36.99 -28.65
CA THR A 589 -25.94 38.17 -28.01
C THR A 589 -27.42 38.36 -28.37
N LEU A 590 -28.26 38.27 -27.33
CA LEU A 590 -29.70 38.55 -27.17
C LEU A 590 -30.55 38.78 -28.43
#